data_AF-A0A3E0NCG9-F1
#
_entry.id   AF-A0A3E0NCG9-F1
#
_cell.length_a   1.000
_cell.length_b   1.000
_cell.length_c   1.000
_cell.angle_alpha   90.00
_cell.angle_beta   90.00
_cell.angle_gamma   90.00
#
_symmetry.space_group_name_H-M   'P 1'
#
loop_
_entity.id
_entity.type
_entity.pdbx_description
1 polymer ?
#
loop_
_entity_poly.entity_id
_entity_poly.type
_entity_poly.pdbx_seq_one_letter_code
_entity_poly.pdbx_strand_id
1 'polypeptide(L)'
;MESRRVDGAYPSTDELFEEVSQLLEALAATAGPGYFLDEVREWLDQIRIFGFHLTCLDVRQDSRVHGPVMAEILAQAGLCDNFAERSPDEQAQLLAETLGVDVKLDEESLSEAAQETLRLFRLLRRAAKSYGASALGGHVISMTRNAADILTVLWLWRMPTTDLAAEESTDSGPLPIMPLFETIDDLERAPQILRSLFGFPAYREHLAAMGDRQTVMIGYSDSTKDGGYLTACWSLYHCQTTLRELAAEAGIELTFFHGRGGSLGRGGGPTTS
;
A
#
# COMPACT_ATOMS: atom_id res chain seq x y z
N MET A 1 -2.59 -23.70 3.84
CA MET A 1 -3.91 -23.77 4.50
C MET A 1 -4.91 -23.39 3.45
N GLU A 2 -5.56 -24.37 2.83
CA GLU A 2 -6.68 -24.09 1.93
C GLU A 2 -7.76 -23.38 2.74
N SER A 3 -8.24 -22.24 2.22
CA SER A 3 -9.41 -21.56 2.76
C SER A 3 -10.63 -22.44 2.50
N ARG A 4 -10.88 -23.38 3.42
CA ARG A 4 -12.11 -24.14 3.41
C ARG A 4 -13.21 -23.14 3.76
N ARG A 5 -14.04 -22.77 2.79
CA ARG A 5 -15.30 -22.08 3.07
C ARG A 5 -16.06 -22.92 4.08
N VAL A 6 -16.17 -22.40 5.30
CA VAL A 6 -16.96 -23.02 6.36
C VAL A 6 -18.42 -22.69 6.05
N ASP A 7 -19.27 -23.71 5.96
CA ASP A 7 -20.70 -23.48 5.75
C ASP A 7 -21.25 -22.54 6.83
N GLY A 8 -21.95 -21.49 6.39
CA GLY A 8 -22.52 -20.46 7.27
C GLY A 8 -21.55 -19.35 7.69
N ALA A 9 -20.32 -19.31 7.17
CA ALA A 9 -19.42 -18.17 7.38
C ALA A 9 -19.70 -17.04 6.38
N TYR A 10 -19.65 -15.80 6.86
CA TYR A 10 -19.69 -14.62 5.99
C TYR A 10 -18.44 -14.54 5.11
N PRO A 11 -18.58 -14.34 3.79
CA PRO A 11 -17.44 -14.21 2.89
C PRO A 11 -16.77 -12.83 2.95
N SER A 12 -17.47 -11.80 3.46
CA SER A 12 -16.94 -10.45 3.64
C SER A 12 -17.55 -9.76 4.86
N THR A 13 -16.87 -8.72 5.34
CA THR A 13 -17.39 -7.84 6.39
C THR A 13 -18.60 -7.04 5.91
N ASP A 14 -18.70 -6.76 4.61
CA ASP A 14 -19.82 -6.02 4.01
C ASP A 14 -21.12 -6.83 4.10
N GLU A 15 -21.07 -8.14 3.86
CA GLU A 15 -22.24 -9.01 3.99
C GLU A 15 -22.72 -9.11 5.44
N LEU A 16 -21.80 -9.26 6.40
CA LEU A 16 -22.14 -9.20 7.82
C LEU A 16 -22.73 -7.83 8.19
N PHE A 17 -22.15 -6.74 7.68
CA PHE A 17 -22.62 -5.39 7.94
C PHE A 17 -24.05 -5.18 7.40
N GLU A 18 -24.33 -5.64 6.19
CA GLU A 18 -25.65 -5.56 5.56
C GLU A 18 -26.71 -6.36 6.34
N GLU A 19 -26.41 -7.59 6.75
CA GLU A 19 -27.36 -8.40 7.53
C GLU A 19 -27.65 -7.79 8.92
N VAL A 20 -26.61 -7.31 9.62
CA VAL A 20 -26.79 -6.63 10.91
C VAL A 20 -27.54 -5.30 10.75
N SER A 21 -27.37 -4.61 9.61
CA SER A 21 -28.12 -3.39 9.30
C SER A 21 -29.61 -3.68 9.12
N GLN A 22 -29.95 -4.78 8.43
CA GLN A 22 -31.36 -5.22 8.29
C GLN A 22 -31.98 -5.58 9.65
N LEU A 23 -31.22 -6.22 10.54
CA LEU A 23 -31.65 -6.47 11.91
C LEU A 23 -31.97 -5.17 12.66
N LEU A 24 -31.10 -4.16 12.54
CA LEU A 24 -31.31 -2.84 13.15
C LEU A 24 -32.60 -2.18 12.63
N GLU A 25 -32.83 -2.21 11.31
CA GLU A 25 -34.03 -1.67 10.69
C GLU A 25 -35.31 -2.37 11.17
N ALA A 26 -35.29 -3.70 11.25
CA ALA A 26 -36.42 -4.50 11.72
C ALA A 26 -36.75 -4.23 13.20
N LEU A 27 -35.72 -4.09 14.05
CA LEU A 27 -35.89 -3.74 15.46
C LEU A 27 -36.43 -2.32 15.62
N ALA A 28 -35.93 -1.36 14.83
CA ALA A 28 -36.42 0.02 14.88
C ALA A 28 -37.90 0.13 14.49
N ALA A 29 -38.36 -0.70 13.56
CA ALA A 29 -39.75 -0.76 13.13
C ALA A 29 -40.71 -1.40 14.16
N THR A 30 -40.20 -2.26 15.06
CA THR A 30 -41.04 -3.11 15.93
C THR A 30 -40.94 -2.79 17.42
N ALA A 31 -39.75 -2.45 17.92
CA ALA A 31 -39.46 -2.37 19.35
C ALA A 31 -39.54 -0.95 19.94
N GLY A 32 -39.60 0.10 19.11
CA GLY A 32 -39.43 1.49 19.55
C GLY A 32 -37.99 1.78 20.03
N PRO A 33 -37.65 3.03 20.38
CA PRO A 33 -36.31 3.39 20.85
C PRO A 33 -35.97 2.71 22.19
N GLY A 34 -34.77 2.13 22.30
CA GLY A 34 -34.31 1.48 23.54
C GLY A 34 -32.96 0.77 23.40
N TYR A 35 -32.52 0.17 24.50
CA TYR A 35 -31.22 -0.50 24.71
C TYR A 35 -30.79 -1.42 23.54
N PHE A 36 -31.70 -2.22 22.99
CA PHE A 36 -31.37 -3.16 21.91
C PHE A 36 -30.95 -2.48 20.59
N LEU A 37 -31.45 -1.27 20.30
CA LEU A 37 -31.00 -0.53 19.11
C LEU A 37 -29.57 -0.01 19.27
N ASP A 38 -29.21 0.38 20.50
CA ASP A 38 -27.87 0.89 20.78
C ASP A 38 -26.85 -0.25 20.75
N GLU A 39 -27.19 -1.43 21.28
CA GLU A 39 -26.33 -2.62 21.21
C GLU A 39 -26.06 -3.06 19.76
N VAL A 40 -27.08 -3.08 18.89
CA VAL A 40 -26.88 -3.45 17.48
C VAL A 40 -26.09 -2.37 16.72
N ARG A 41 -26.27 -1.08 17.06
CA ARG A 41 -25.43 0.00 16.51
C ARG A 41 -23.97 -0.17 16.91
N GLU A 42 -23.68 -0.54 18.16
CA GLU A 42 -22.33 -0.84 18.60
C GLU A 42 -21.71 -1.99 17.80
N TRP A 43 -22.48 -3.01 17.44
CA TRP A 43 -21.99 -4.09 16.57
C TRP A 43 -21.64 -3.57 15.17
N LEU A 44 -22.49 -2.72 14.56
CA LEU A 44 -22.21 -2.10 13.26
C LEU A 44 -20.94 -1.24 13.30
N ASP A 45 -20.73 -0.49 14.38
CA ASP A 45 -19.51 0.29 14.58
C ASP A 45 -18.29 -0.63 14.71
N GLN A 46 -18.38 -1.71 15.49
CA GLN A 46 -17.30 -2.70 15.62
C GLN A 46 -16.98 -3.38 14.29
N ILE A 47 -17.99 -3.77 13.51
CA ILE A 47 -17.80 -4.38 12.18
C ILE A 47 -17.08 -3.40 11.26
N ARG A 48 -17.49 -2.12 11.23
CA ARG A 48 -16.86 -1.08 10.42
C ARG A 48 -15.42 -0.77 10.84
N ILE A 49 -15.15 -0.73 12.14
CA ILE A 49 -13.84 -0.32 12.68
C ILE A 49 -12.83 -1.46 12.58
N PHE A 50 -13.23 -2.69 12.93
CA PHE A 50 -12.31 -3.81 13.12
C PHE A 50 -12.39 -4.85 12.00
N GLY A 51 -13.53 -4.94 11.31
CA GLY A 51 -13.80 -6.00 10.35
C GLY A 51 -13.51 -7.40 10.93
N PHE A 52 -13.00 -8.29 10.10
CA PHE A 52 -12.57 -9.65 10.52
C PHE A 52 -11.10 -9.76 10.91
N HIS A 53 -10.34 -8.66 10.87
CA HIS A 53 -8.90 -8.68 11.05
C HIS A 53 -8.42 -7.91 12.28
N LEU A 54 -9.30 -7.17 12.97
CA LEU A 54 -9.04 -6.30 14.13
C LEU A 54 -8.11 -5.11 13.82
N THR A 55 -6.99 -5.38 13.17
CA THR A 55 -5.99 -4.41 12.73
C THR A 55 -5.47 -4.81 11.36
N CYS A 56 -5.23 -3.83 10.50
CA CYS A 56 -4.52 -4.05 9.23
C CYS A 56 -3.01 -4.22 9.49
N LEU A 57 -2.34 -5.02 8.66
CA LEU A 57 -0.88 -5.18 8.71
C LEU A 57 -0.20 -4.34 7.63
N ASP A 58 0.55 -3.31 8.05
CA ASP A 58 1.49 -2.62 7.18
C ASP A 58 2.78 -3.44 7.03
N VAL A 59 3.29 -3.51 5.80
CA VAL A 59 4.58 -4.15 5.49
C VAL A 59 5.55 -3.08 5.07
N ARG A 60 6.76 -3.07 5.65
CA ARG A 60 7.78 -2.07 5.35
C ARG A 60 9.06 -2.76 4.86
N GLN A 61 9.60 -2.26 3.75
CA GLN A 61 10.91 -2.69 3.24
C GLN A 61 11.71 -1.48 2.71
N ASP A 62 13.02 -1.60 2.65
CA ASP A 62 13.93 -0.62 2.05
C ASP A 62 14.01 -0.80 0.53
N SER A 63 13.86 0.29 -0.22
CA SER A 63 13.92 0.28 -1.70
C SER A 63 15.19 -0.37 -2.24
N ARG A 64 16.32 -0.25 -1.53
CA ARG A 64 17.63 -0.79 -1.94
C ARG A 64 17.66 -2.32 -2.00
N VAL A 65 16.74 -3.00 -1.29
CA VAL A 65 16.61 -4.46 -1.36
C VAL A 65 16.05 -4.88 -2.72
N HIS A 66 15.17 -4.08 -3.31
CA HIS A 66 14.45 -4.49 -4.52
C HIS A 66 15.24 -4.27 -5.81
N GLY A 67 16.13 -3.27 -5.87
CA GLY A 67 16.90 -2.98 -7.09
C GLY A 67 17.69 -4.17 -7.64
N PRO A 68 18.56 -4.82 -6.84
CA PRO A 68 19.30 -6.02 -7.26
C PRO A 68 18.37 -7.18 -7.64
N VAL A 69 17.31 -7.40 -6.84
CA VAL A 69 16.32 -8.45 -7.09
C VAL A 69 15.63 -8.27 -8.43
N MET A 70 15.23 -7.04 -8.77
CA MET A 70 14.62 -6.74 -10.06
C MET A 70 15.58 -6.92 -11.22
N ALA A 71 16.86 -6.60 -11.05
CA ALA A 71 17.85 -6.86 -12.09
C ALA A 71 17.98 -8.36 -12.40
N GLU A 72 18.01 -9.21 -11.38
CA GLU A 72 18.05 -10.67 -11.56
C GLU A 72 16.77 -11.20 -12.23
N ILE A 73 15.59 -10.77 -11.75
CA ILE A 73 14.29 -11.21 -12.27
C ILE A 73 14.13 -10.81 -13.75
N LEU A 74 14.43 -9.55 -14.09
CA LEU A 74 14.26 -9.05 -15.45
C LEU A 74 15.25 -9.68 -16.44
N ALA A 75 16.47 -9.99 -15.99
CA ALA A 75 17.45 -10.70 -16.81
C ALA A 75 17.02 -12.15 -17.07
N GLN A 76 16.61 -12.89 -16.02
CA GLN A 76 16.16 -14.28 -16.17
C GLN A 76 14.88 -14.37 -17.01
N ALA A 77 13.97 -13.39 -16.90
CA ALA A 77 12.77 -13.29 -17.72
C ALA A 77 13.05 -12.88 -19.18
N GLY A 78 14.28 -12.52 -19.54
CA GLY A 78 14.66 -12.03 -20.87
C GLY A 78 14.07 -10.65 -21.21
N LEU A 79 13.72 -9.86 -20.19
CA LEU A 79 13.14 -8.52 -20.34
C LEU A 79 14.22 -7.44 -20.35
N CYS A 80 15.28 -7.58 -19.54
CA CYS A 80 16.37 -6.63 -19.49
C CYS A 80 17.59 -7.18 -18.73
N ASP A 81 18.73 -7.31 -19.41
CA ASP A 81 19.97 -7.83 -18.80
C ASP A 81 20.73 -6.77 -17.99
N ASN A 82 20.53 -5.48 -18.28
CA ASN A 82 21.32 -4.38 -17.73
C ASN A 82 20.48 -3.40 -16.90
N PHE A 83 19.44 -3.88 -16.22
CA PHE A 83 18.50 -3.04 -15.47
C PHE A 83 19.19 -2.09 -14.48
N ALA A 84 20.18 -2.59 -13.73
CA ALA A 84 20.90 -1.81 -12.72
C ALA A 84 21.76 -0.67 -13.29
N GLU A 85 22.11 -0.73 -14.59
CA GLU A 85 22.93 0.28 -15.26
C GLU A 85 22.08 1.41 -15.87
N ARG A 86 20.77 1.21 -15.96
CA ARG A 86 19.83 2.21 -16.52
C ARG A 86 19.62 3.36 -15.57
N SER A 87 19.29 4.53 -16.13
CA SER A 87 18.85 5.67 -15.33
C SER A 87 17.52 5.37 -14.62
N PRO A 88 17.21 6.05 -13.50
CA PRO A 88 15.94 5.84 -12.78
C PRO A 88 14.69 6.01 -13.64
N ASP A 89 14.70 6.93 -14.60
CA ASP A 89 13.57 7.16 -15.51
C ASP A 89 13.42 6.01 -16.52
N GLU A 90 14.53 5.49 -17.05
CA GLU A 90 14.52 4.31 -17.93
C GLU A 90 14.10 3.03 -17.18
N GLN A 91 14.48 2.90 -15.91
CA GLN A 91 14.02 1.83 -15.04
C GLN A 91 12.51 1.92 -14.81
N ALA A 92 12.01 3.10 -14.46
CA ALA A 92 10.58 3.35 -14.26
C ALA A 92 9.76 3.05 -15.52
N GLN A 93 10.22 3.53 -16.68
CA GLN A 93 9.56 3.29 -17.96
C GLN A 93 9.50 1.79 -18.29
N LEU A 94 10.61 1.07 -18.16
CA LEU A 94 10.64 -0.37 -18.41
C LEU A 94 9.70 -1.14 -17.47
N LEU A 95 9.69 -0.81 -16.17
CA LEU A 95 8.81 -1.44 -15.20
C LEU A 95 7.33 -1.17 -15.51
N ALA A 96 6.98 0.05 -15.94
CA ALA A 96 5.63 0.40 -16.35
C ALA A 96 5.19 -0.33 -17.63
N GLU A 97 6.08 -0.47 -18.61
CA GLU A 97 5.80 -1.15 -19.88
C GLU A 97 5.70 -2.67 -19.75
N THR A 98 6.44 -3.25 -18.81
CA THR A 98 6.48 -4.71 -18.57
C THR A 98 5.57 -5.14 -17.42
N LEU A 99 4.74 -4.24 -16.90
CA LEU A 99 3.85 -4.53 -15.77
C LEU A 99 2.83 -5.60 -16.14
N GLY A 100 2.76 -6.67 -15.33
CA GLY A 100 1.79 -7.76 -15.53
C GLY A 100 2.17 -8.75 -16.63
N VAL A 101 3.37 -8.64 -17.20
CA VAL A 101 3.91 -9.68 -18.10
C VAL A 101 4.06 -11.00 -17.32
N ASP A 102 3.62 -12.10 -17.94
CA ASP A 102 3.83 -13.43 -17.40
C ASP A 102 5.32 -13.82 -17.54
N VAL A 103 5.98 -13.96 -16.39
CA VAL A 103 7.40 -14.30 -16.30
C VAL A 103 7.56 -15.73 -15.81
N LYS A 104 8.39 -16.50 -16.51
CA LYS A 104 8.80 -17.83 -16.07
C LYS A 104 10.19 -17.74 -15.45
N LEU A 105 10.25 -17.95 -14.14
CA LEU A 105 11.48 -17.85 -13.36
C LEU A 105 11.91 -19.24 -12.89
N ASP A 106 13.20 -19.52 -12.97
CA ASP A 106 13.82 -20.62 -12.23
C ASP A 106 14.28 -20.07 -10.88
N GLU A 107 13.36 -20.08 -9.91
CA GLU A 107 13.56 -19.44 -8.61
C GLU A 107 14.68 -20.05 -7.80
N GLU A 108 14.95 -21.35 -7.96
CA GLU A 108 16.04 -22.02 -7.24
C GLU A 108 17.41 -21.49 -7.66
N SER A 109 17.51 -20.96 -8.88
CA SER A 109 18.74 -20.35 -9.41
C SER A 109 18.89 -18.86 -9.08
N LEU A 110 17.84 -18.21 -8.56
CA LEU A 110 17.90 -16.81 -8.12
C LEU A 110 18.61 -16.67 -6.77
N SER A 111 19.10 -15.48 -6.44
CA SER A 111 19.70 -15.19 -5.14
C SER A 111 18.73 -15.39 -3.97
N GLU A 112 19.27 -15.61 -2.77
CA GLU A 112 18.46 -15.77 -1.55
C GLU A 112 17.54 -14.56 -1.31
N ALA A 113 18.02 -13.35 -1.58
CA ALA A 113 17.25 -12.11 -1.45
C ALA A 113 16.10 -12.05 -2.47
N ALA A 114 16.32 -12.50 -3.70
CA ALA A 114 15.28 -12.58 -4.72
C ALA A 114 14.22 -13.62 -4.34
N GLN A 115 14.63 -14.81 -3.91
CA GLN A 115 13.72 -15.85 -3.44
C GLN A 115 12.90 -15.38 -2.23
N GLU A 116 13.51 -14.70 -1.26
CA GLU A 116 12.81 -14.15 -0.10
C GLU A 116 11.79 -13.08 -0.49
N THR A 117 12.16 -12.17 -1.40
CA THR A 117 11.26 -11.15 -1.93
C THR A 117 10.06 -11.78 -2.64
N LEU A 118 10.28 -12.76 -3.51
CA LEU A 118 9.21 -13.47 -4.20
C LEU A 118 8.29 -14.22 -3.21
N ARG A 119 8.87 -14.89 -2.22
CA ARG A 119 8.11 -15.55 -1.14
C ARG A 119 7.25 -14.56 -0.36
N LEU A 120 7.77 -13.37 -0.05
CA LEU A 120 7.02 -12.31 0.63
C LEU A 120 5.80 -11.90 -0.20
N PHE A 121 5.98 -11.52 -1.47
CA PHE A 121 4.85 -11.09 -2.30
C PHE A 121 3.81 -12.20 -2.52
N ARG A 122 4.23 -13.47 -2.63
CA ARG A 122 3.30 -14.62 -2.61
C ARG A 122 2.55 -14.74 -1.29
N LEU A 123 3.21 -14.52 -0.15
CA LEU A 123 2.57 -14.55 1.15
C LEU A 123 1.52 -13.43 1.27
N LEU A 124 1.84 -12.22 0.83
CA LEU A 124 0.93 -11.07 0.87
C LEU A 124 -0.32 -11.32 0.01
N ARG A 125 -0.15 -11.80 -1.24
CA ARG A 125 -1.30 -12.15 -2.09
C ARG A 125 -2.18 -13.24 -1.46
N ARG A 126 -1.56 -14.25 -0.87
CA ARG A 126 -2.28 -15.33 -0.17
C ARG A 126 -3.05 -14.81 1.05
N ALA A 127 -2.46 -13.88 1.79
CA ALA A 127 -3.09 -13.23 2.93
C ALA A 127 -4.28 -12.36 2.49
N ALA A 128 -4.11 -11.52 1.48
CA ALA A 128 -5.19 -10.71 0.90
C ALA A 128 -6.36 -11.57 0.41
N LYS A 129 -6.07 -12.70 -0.24
CA LYS A 129 -7.10 -13.64 -0.70
C LYS A 129 -7.79 -14.39 0.45
N SER A 130 -7.05 -14.75 1.49
CA SER A 130 -7.59 -15.55 2.61
C SER A 130 -8.37 -14.71 3.63
N TYR A 131 -7.95 -13.46 3.84
CA TYR A 131 -8.45 -12.58 4.91
C TYR A 131 -9.08 -11.28 4.39
N GLY A 132 -9.17 -11.11 3.07
CA GLY A 132 -9.59 -9.88 2.41
C GLY A 132 -8.44 -8.90 2.21
N ALA A 133 -8.48 -8.12 1.13
CA ALA A 133 -7.44 -7.13 0.82
C ALA A 133 -7.27 -6.09 1.94
N SER A 134 -8.35 -5.76 2.66
CA SER A 134 -8.35 -4.85 3.81
C SER A 134 -7.56 -5.36 5.02
N ALA A 135 -7.22 -6.66 5.09
CA ALA A 135 -6.36 -7.17 6.15
C ALA A 135 -4.90 -6.69 5.97
N LEU A 136 -4.51 -6.34 4.74
CA LEU A 136 -3.27 -5.62 4.48
C LEU A 136 -3.56 -4.13 4.58
N GLY A 137 -2.69 -3.41 5.29
CA GLY A 137 -2.70 -1.96 5.31
C GLY A 137 -1.96 -1.43 4.07
N GLY A 138 -0.77 -0.86 4.26
CA GLY A 138 0.09 -0.41 3.18
C GLY A 138 1.41 -1.16 3.05
N HIS A 139 1.96 -1.15 1.84
CA HIS A 139 3.35 -1.50 1.59
C HIS A 139 4.20 -0.22 1.61
N VAL A 140 4.88 0.01 2.74
CA VAL A 140 5.74 1.15 2.98
C VAL A 140 7.11 0.93 2.36
N ILE A 141 7.51 1.83 1.47
CA ILE A 141 8.82 1.80 0.80
C ILE A 141 9.74 2.82 1.47
N SER A 142 10.61 2.34 2.36
CA SER A 142 11.64 3.16 3.00
C SER A 142 12.68 3.60 1.99
N MET A 143 13.30 4.76 2.21
CA MET A 143 14.34 5.30 1.32
C MET A 143 13.85 5.41 -0.13
N THR A 144 12.61 5.87 -0.34
CA THR A 144 12.08 6.09 -1.70
C THR A 144 12.84 7.25 -2.36
N ARG A 145 13.50 6.99 -3.48
CA ARG A 145 14.37 7.95 -4.18
C ARG A 145 13.84 8.33 -5.56
N ASN A 146 13.03 7.49 -6.19
CA ASN A 146 12.51 7.72 -7.54
C ASN A 146 11.22 6.93 -7.79
N ALA A 147 10.60 7.14 -8.97
CA ALA A 147 9.36 6.44 -9.34
C ALA A 147 9.56 4.94 -9.61
N ALA A 148 10.77 4.51 -10.01
CA ALA A 148 11.08 3.11 -10.24
C ALA A 148 11.01 2.28 -8.94
N ASP A 149 11.37 2.86 -7.78
CA ASP A 149 11.23 2.21 -6.48
C ASP A 149 9.76 1.81 -6.20
N ILE A 150 8.83 2.71 -6.54
CA ILE A 150 7.39 2.52 -6.33
C ILE A 150 6.82 1.54 -7.36
N LEU A 151 7.19 1.70 -8.63
CA LEU A 151 6.78 0.80 -9.70
C LEU A 151 7.32 -0.61 -9.52
N THR A 152 8.47 -0.78 -8.87
CA THR A 152 9.03 -2.09 -8.53
C THR A 152 8.10 -2.88 -7.61
N VAL A 153 7.56 -2.24 -6.57
CA VAL A 153 6.61 -2.89 -5.66
C VAL A 153 5.31 -3.23 -6.39
N LEU A 154 4.81 -2.31 -7.23
CA LEU A 154 3.63 -2.58 -8.04
C LEU A 154 3.86 -3.76 -9.00
N TRP A 155 5.05 -3.85 -9.58
CA TRP A 155 5.45 -4.93 -10.47
C TRP A 155 5.49 -6.26 -9.76
N LEU A 156 6.17 -6.34 -8.60
CA LEU A 156 6.22 -7.55 -7.78
C LEU A 156 4.84 -7.97 -7.27
N TRP A 157 3.95 -7.02 -6.96
CA TRP A 157 2.57 -7.28 -6.56
C TRP A 157 1.75 -7.88 -7.70
N ARG A 158 1.82 -7.28 -8.90
CA ARG A 158 1.06 -7.72 -10.08
C ARG A 158 1.69 -8.93 -10.81
N MET A 159 2.89 -9.34 -10.43
CA MET A 159 3.53 -10.53 -11.00
C MET A 159 2.64 -11.77 -10.80
N PRO A 160 2.29 -12.51 -11.88
CA PRO A 160 1.52 -13.74 -11.77
C PRO A 160 2.18 -14.75 -10.85
N THR A 161 1.38 -15.48 -10.08
CA THR A 161 1.87 -16.61 -9.28
C THR A 161 1.64 -17.89 -10.03
N THR A 162 2.71 -18.53 -10.49
CA THR A 162 2.68 -19.87 -11.09
C THR A 162 2.26 -20.96 -10.09
N ASP A 163 2.46 -20.73 -8.79
CA ASP A 163 2.21 -21.72 -7.73
C ASP A 163 0.79 -21.68 -7.14
N LEU A 164 -0.02 -20.67 -7.45
CA LEU A 164 -1.43 -20.70 -7.08
C LEU A 164 -2.14 -21.54 -8.14
N ALA A 165 -2.67 -22.69 -7.73
CA ALA A 165 -3.40 -23.61 -8.60
C ALA A 165 -4.26 -22.83 -9.60
N ALA A 166 -4.08 -23.12 -10.89
CA ALA A 166 -4.49 -22.35 -12.06
C ALA A 166 -6.00 -22.05 -12.20
N GLU A 167 -6.82 -22.39 -11.19
CA GLU A 167 -8.27 -22.26 -11.19
C GLU A 167 -8.81 -21.15 -10.29
N GLU A 168 -7.98 -20.54 -9.43
CA GLU A 168 -8.46 -19.46 -8.55
C GLU A 168 -7.81 -18.12 -8.91
N SER A 169 -8.66 -17.16 -9.29
CA SER A 169 -8.31 -15.82 -9.75
C SER A 169 -7.08 -15.19 -9.07
N THR A 170 -6.20 -14.60 -9.89
CA THR A 170 -5.04 -13.80 -9.48
C THR A 170 -5.40 -12.46 -8.84
N ASP A 171 -6.69 -12.11 -8.79
CA ASP A 171 -7.16 -10.83 -8.26
C ASP A 171 -7.06 -10.80 -6.73
N SER A 172 -5.92 -10.32 -6.25
CA SER A 172 -5.68 -10.06 -4.82
C SER A 172 -6.15 -8.66 -4.40
N GLY A 173 -6.86 -7.95 -5.28
CA GLY A 173 -7.17 -6.53 -5.14
C GLY A 173 -5.93 -5.63 -5.32
N PRO A 174 -6.13 -4.31 -5.33
CA PRO A 174 -5.03 -3.36 -5.34
C PRO A 174 -4.35 -3.31 -3.97
N LEU A 175 -3.01 -3.28 -3.97
CA LEU A 175 -2.19 -3.09 -2.76
C LEU A 175 -1.93 -1.60 -2.53
N PRO A 176 -2.24 -1.02 -1.36
CA PRO A 176 -1.86 0.36 -1.09
C PRO A 176 -0.33 0.49 -1.00
N ILE A 177 0.29 1.23 -1.91
CA ILE A 177 1.75 1.47 -1.92
C ILE A 177 2.05 2.85 -1.33
N MET A 178 2.92 2.89 -0.33
CA MET A 178 3.19 4.09 0.47
C MET A 178 4.67 4.46 0.39
N PRO A 179 5.07 5.39 -0.51
CA PRO A 179 6.44 5.90 -0.48
C PRO A 179 6.70 6.66 0.81
N LEU A 180 7.88 6.44 1.39
CA LEU A 180 8.32 7.08 2.62
C LEU A 180 9.47 8.03 2.36
N PHE A 181 9.23 9.31 2.69
CA PHE A 181 10.22 10.39 2.63
C PHE A 181 10.64 10.80 4.05
N GLU A 182 11.90 10.53 4.41
CA GLU A 182 12.40 10.68 5.79
C GLU A 182 13.47 11.75 5.95
N THR A 183 14.31 11.98 4.93
CA THR A 183 15.39 12.98 4.94
C THR A 183 14.94 14.30 4.31
N ILE A 184 15.68 15.39 4.54
CA ILE A 184 15.38 16.70 3.93
C ILE A 184 15.45 16.60 2.40
N ASP A 185 16.49 15.97 1.87
CA ASP A 185 16.66 15.76 0.43
C ASP A 185 15.50 14.94 -0.18
N ASP A 186 14.98 13.95 0.55
CA ASP A 186 13.83 13.17 0.10
C ASP A 186 12.56 14.01 0.07
N LEU A 187 12.33 14.85 1.10
CA LEU A 187 11.20 15.76 1.15
C LEU A 187 11.21 16.80 0.02
N GLU A 188 12.40 17.29 -0.34
CA GLU A 188 12.58 18.22 -1.46
C GLU A 188 12.30 17.55 -2.82
N ARG A 189 12.67 16.27 -2.98
CA ARG A 189 12.46 15.49 -4.22
C ARG A 189 11.06 14.88 -4.36
N ALA A 190 10.35 14.68 -3.26
CA ALA A 190 9.05 13.99 -3.24
C ALA A 190 8.04 14.52 -4.29
N PRO A 191 7.89 15.85 -4.50
CA PRO A 191 6.95 16.35 -5.52
C PRO A 191 7.30 15.90 -6.94
N GLN A 192 8.58 15.88 -7.30
CA GLN A 192 9.04 15.46 -8.62
C GLN A 192 8.84 13.94 -8.80
N ILE A 193 9.11 13.17 -7.75
CA ILE A 193 8.89 11.71 -7.75
C ILE A 193 7.41 11.39 -8.00
N LEU A 194 6.50 11.98 -7.22
CA LEU A 194 5.06 11.72 -7.41
C LEU A 194 4.54 12.27 -8.73
N ARG A 195 5.04 13.42 -9.20
CA ARG A 195 4.65 13.97 -10.50
C ARG A 195 5.02 13.02 -11.64
N SER A 196 6.23 12.48 -11.61
CA SER A 196 6.69 11.47 -12.58
C SER A 196 5.85 10.20 -12.49
N LEU A 197 5.65 9.68 -11.26
CA LEU A 197 4.85 8.48 -10.98
C LEU A 197 3.42 8.59 -11.53
N PHE A 198 2.78 9.72 -11.27
CA PHE A 198 1.45 10.06 -11.74
C PHE A 198 1.38 10.26 -13.28
N GLY A 199 2.51 10.38 -13.96
CA GLY A 199 2.58 10.39 -15.42
C GLY A 199 2.42 9.01 -16.07
N PHE A 200 2.67 7.92 -15.33
CA PHE A 200 2.62 6.57 -15.89
C PHE A 200 1.17 6.06 -15.97
N PRO A 201 0.66 5.68 -17.17
CA PRO A 201 -0.70 5.15 -17.32
C PRO A 201 -0.96 3.91 -16.45
N ALA A 202 0.03 3.02 -16.33
CA ALA A 202 -0.04 1.83 -15.51
C ALA A 202 -0.25 2.16 -14.01
N TYR A 203 0.38 3.22 -13.51
CA TYR A 203 0.19 3.65 -12.12
C TYR A 203 -1.15 4.37 -11.94
N ARG A 204 -1.63 5.10 -12.96
CA ARG A 204 -2.97 5.69 -12.95
C ARG A 204 -4.09 4.67 -12.90
N GLU A 205 -3.96 3.57 -13.63
CA GLU A 205 -4.90 2.45 -13.54
C GLU A 205 -4.90 1.86 -12.11
N HIS A 206 -3.73 1.71 -11.50
CA HIS A 206 -3.62 1.25 -10.12
C HIS A 206 -4.30 2.22 -9.14
N LEU A 207 -4.11 3.53 -9.28
CA LEU A 207 -4.78 4.53 -8.46
C LEU A 207 -6.30 4.54 -8.66
N ALA A 208 -6.79 4.37 -9.88
CA ALA A 208 -8.22 4.27 -10.16
C ALA A 208 -8.84 3.06 -9.43
N ALA A 209 -8.14 1.91 -9.41
CA ALA A 209 -8.56 0.74 -8.63
C ALA A 209 -8.54 1.00 -7.10
N MET A 210 -7.70 1.93 -6.64
CA MET A 210 -7.64 2.42 -5.25
C MET A 210 -8.66 3.55 -4.96
N GLY A 211 -9.53 3.91 -5.92
CA GLY A 211 -10.48 5.02 -5.77
C GLY A 211 -9.82 6.40 -5.85
N ASP A 212 -8.80 6.54 -6.70
CA ASP A 212 -8.00 7.75 -6.90
C ASP A 212 -7.35 8.27 -5.60
N ARG A 213 -6.90 7.34 -4.75
CA ARG A 213 -6.26 7.63 -3.45
C ARG A 213 -4.80 7.26 -3.44
N GLN A 214 -3.96 8.17 -2.95
CA GLN A 214 -2.55 7.92 -2.68
C GLN A 214 -2.25 8.22 -1.22
N THR A 215 -1.56 7.31 -0.54
CA THR A 215 -1.00 7.57 0.79
C THR A 215 0.51 7.78 0.68
N VAL A 216 1.03 8.83 1.33
CA VAL A 216 2.47 9.11 1.41
C VAL A 216 2.88 9.11 2.88
N MET A 217 3.91 8.36 3.22
CA MET A 217 4.45 8.36 4.57
C MET A 217 5.54 9.43 4.70
N ILE A 218 5.50 10.16 5.81
CA ILE A 218 6.44 11.25 6.08
C ILE A 218 7.11 11.03 7.43
N GLY A 219 8.45 11.05 7.44
CA GLY A 219 9.27 10.88 8.63
C GLY A 219 9.78 12.19 9.22
N TYR A 220 9.70 12.34 10.54
CA TYR A 220 10.16 13.54 11.26
C TYR A 220 11.55 13.37 11.87
N SER A 221 11.85 12.17 12.39
CA SER A 221 13.04 11.94 13.22
C SER A 221 14.34 12.03 12.44
N ASP A 222 14.37 11.57 11.20
CA ASP A 222 15.60 11.55 10.42
C ASP A 222 15.85 12.93 9.78
N SER A 223 14.82 13.60 9.27
CA SER A 223 14.88 15.02 8.89
C SER A 223 15.42 15.92 10.01
N THR A 224 15.03 15.67 11.26
CA THR A 224 15.53 16.44 12.42
C THR A 224 17.01 16.19 12.69
N LYS A 225 17.50 14.96 12.48
CA LYS A 225 18.93 14.63 12.61
C LYS A 225 19.76 15.23 11.47
N ASP A 226 19.18 15.34 10.28
CA ASP A 226 19.88 15.79 9.07
C ASP A 226 20.14 17.31 9.03
N GLY A 227 19.13 18.13 9.37
CA GLY A 227 19.25 19.60 9.21
C GLY A 227 18.76 20.44 10.40
N GLY A 228 18.48 19.79 11.53
CA GLY A 228 17.92 20.43 12.72
C GLY A 228 16.41 20.65 12.63
N TYR A 229 15.79 20.89 13.80
CA TYR A 229 14.33 20.87 13.96
C TYR A 229 13.58 21.89 13.10
N LEU A 230 14.06 23.14 13.02
CA LEU A 230 13.38 24.19 12.26
C LEU A 230 13.37 23.89 10.76
N THR A 231 14.52 23.50 10.20
CA THR A 231 14.66 23.11 8.79
C THR A 231 13.78 21.91 8.45
N ALA A 232 13.75 20.90 9.34
CA ALA A 232 12.89 19.75 9.19
C ALA A 232 11.40 20.16 9.14
N CYS A 233 10.94 20.95 10.11
CA CYS A 233 9.55 21.43 10.14
C CYS A 233 9.17 22.23 8.89
N TRP A 234 10.04 23.12 8.42
CA TRP A 234 9.81 23.90 7.21
C TRP A 234 9.75 23.01 5.97
N SER A 235 10.70 22.09 5.82
CA SER A 235 10.76 21.16 4.68
C SER A 235 9.53 20.26 4.62
N LEU A 236 9.07 19.77 5.77
CA LEU A 236 7.84 18.99 5.91
C LEU A 236 6.61 19.79 5.49
N TYR A 237 6.46 21.02 5.99
CA TYR A 237 5.35 21.90 5.65
C TYR A 237 5.31 22.21 4.14
N HIS A 238 6.47 22.56 3.57
CA HIS A 238 6.59 22.87 2.14
C HIS A 238 6.29 21.63 1.28
N CYS A 239 6.85 20.48 1.63
CA CYS A 239 6.60 19.21 0.96
C CYS A 239 5.11 18.85 0.98
N GLN A 240 4.46 18.84 2.16
CA GLN A 240 3.03 18.52 2.28
C GLN A 240 2.13 19.46 1.48
N THR A 241 2.42 20.77 1.51
CA THR A 241 1.66 21.76 0.74
C THR A 241 1.78 21.51 -0.76
N THR A 242 3.01 21.28 -1.24
CA THR A 242 3.30 21.03 -2.65
C THR A 242 2.68 19.71 -3.13
N LEU A 243 2.78 18.64 -2.34
CA LEU A 243 2.20 17.33 -2.69
C LEU A 243 0.68 17.40 -2.74
N ARG A 244 0.04 18.13 -1.82
CA ARG A 244 -1.41 18.35 -1.83
C ARG A 244 -1.87 19.05 -3.11
N GLU A 245 -1.16 20.09 -3.54
CA GLU A 245 -1.47 20.81 -4.78
C GLU A 245 -1.28 19.92 -6.02
N LEU A 246 -0.15 19.22 -6.09
CA LEU A 246 0.14 18.26 -7.15
C LEU A 246 -0.93 17.16 -7.25
N ALA A 247 -1.35 16.59 -6.11
CA ALA A 247 -2.37 15.56 -6.07
C ALA A 247 -3.74 16.10 -6.51
N ALA A 248 -4.11 17.31 -6.09
CA ALA A 248 -5.34 17.96 -6.53
C ALA A 248 -5.36 18.23 -8.04
N GLU A 249 -4.26 18.72 -8.62
CA GLU A 249 -4.10 18.88 -10.08
C GLU A 249 -4.24 17.54 -10.82
N ALA A 250 -3.78 16.47 -10.19
CA ALA A 250 -3.84 15.10 -10.70
C ALA A 250 -5.18 14.39 -10.46
N GLY A 251 -6.14 15.02 -9.77
CA GLY A 251 -7.42 14.39 -9.40
C GLY A 251 -7.29 13.29 -8.33
N ILE A 252 -6.23 13.31 -7.52
CA ILE A 252 -5.93 12.30 -6.50
C ILE A 252 -6.23 12.84 -5.10
N GLU A 253 -6.93 12.05 -4.29
CA GLU A 253 -7.06 12.26 -2.85
C GLU A 253 -5.78 11.79 -2.14
N LEU A 254 -5.02 12.74 -1.57
CA LEU A 254 -3.76 12.47 -0.90
C LEU A 254 -3.94 12.33 0.62
N THR A 255 -3.50 11.20 1.18
CA THR A 255 -3.43 10.97 2.63
C THR A 255 -1.98 11.01 3.10
N PHE A 256 -1.71 11.74 4.18
CA PHE A 256 -0.39 11.71 4.83
C PHE A 256 -0.36 10.72 5.99
N PHE A 257 0.53 9.73 5.90
CA PHE A 257 0.83 8.84 7.01
C PHE A 257 2.02 9.40 7.80
N HIS A 258 1.74 9.93 8.99
CA HIS A 258 2.76 10.52 9.84
C HIS A 258 3.53 9.46 10.63
N GLY A 259 4.82 9.32 10.35
CA GLY A 259 5.73 8.47 11.13
C GLY A 259 5.96 9.00 12.57
N ARG A 260 6.66 8.21 13.38
CA ARG A 260 6.99 8.60 14.76
C ARG A 260 7.92 9.83 14.79
N GLY A 261 7.74 10.67 15.82
CA GLY A 261 8.62 11.81 16.13
C GLY A 261 8.06 13.20 15.84
N GLY A 262 6.91 13.32 15.16
CA GLY A 262 6.21 14.61 15.00
C GLY A 262 5.49 15.07 16.27
N SER A 263 5.11 16.35 16.34
CA SER A 263 4.26 16.90 17.42
C SER A 263 2.94 16.13 17.57
N LEU A 264 2.40 15.60 16.46
CA LEU A 264 1.20 14.77 16.40
C LEU A 264 1.32 13.41 17.13
N GLY A 265 2.54 12.88 17.25
CA GLY A 265 2.78 11.58 17.89
C GLY A 265 2.92 11.63 19.41
N ARG A 266 2.74 12.80 20.04
CA ARG A 266 3.04 13.01 21.47
C ARG A 266 1.93 12.65 22.45
N GLY A 267 0.76 12.19 21.99
CA GLY A 267 -0.33 11.62 22.79
C GLY A 267 -0.54 12.22 24.19
N GLY A 268 -1.58 13.05 24.38
CA GLY A 268 -1.95 13.57 25.71
C GLY A 268 -1.72 15.08 25.93
N GLY A 269 -1.37 15.84 24.89
CA GLY A 269 -1.37 17.31 24.84
C GLY A 269 -1.99 17.82 23.53
N PRO A 270 -2.27 19.12 23.37
CA PRO A 270 -3.13 19.62 22.29
C PRO A 270 -2.53 19.29 20.92
N THR A 271 -3.20 18.39 20.20
CA THR A 271 -2.98 18.07 18.78
C THR A 271 -3.68 19.10 17.86
N THR A 272 -4.37 20.06 18.45
CA THR A 272 -5.06 21.17 17.79
C THR A 272 -4.64 22.48 18.45
N SER A 273 -3.69 23.19 17.85
CA SER A 273 -3.41 24.60 18.13
C SER A 273 -3.19 25.31 16.82
#